data_AF-A0A181ZC08-F1
#
_entry.id   AF-A0A181ZC08-F1
#
_cell.length_a   1.000
_cell.length_b   1.000
_cell.length_c   1.000
_cell.angle_alpha   90.00
_cell.angle_beta   90.00
_cell.angle_gamma   90.00
#
_symmetry.space_group_name_H-M   'P 1'
#
loop_
_entity.id
_entity.type
_entity.pdbx_description
1 polymer ?
#
loop_
_entity_poly.entity_id
_entity_poly.type
_entity_poly.pdbx_seq_one_letter_code
_entity_poly.pdbx_strand_id
1 'polypeptide(L)'
;MTGPGSTSDGLSLDEAAAIAEHAREGRLDMDDPQIRQLVGEANRMMVRTQMWGEQPATPRRRWKRRGLAIGAAAIVAIWVIGLLGPLLLRLGV
;
A
#
# COMPACT_ATOMS: atom_id res chain seq x y z
N MET A 1 -20.00 13.54 -3.26
CA MET A 1 -18.56 13.26 -3.04
C MET A 1 -18.44 12.51 -1.73
N THR A 2 -18.50 11.17 -1.78
CA THR A 2 -18.57 10.30 -0.61
C THR A 2 -17.18 9.68 -0.36
N GLY A 3 -16.56 10.05 0.77
CA GLY A 3 -15.29 9.48 1.21
C GLY A 3 -15.48 8.07 1.77
N PRO A 4 -14.69 7.06 1.35
CA PRO A 4 -14.68 5.76 1.97
C PRO A 4 -13.68 5.79 3.14
N GLY A 5 -14.15 5.86 4.39
CA GLY A 5 -13.23 6.09 5.53
C GLY A 5 -13.71 5.61 6.89
N SER A 6 -14.45 4.51 6.97
CA SER A 6 -14.92 4.01 8.27
C SER A 6 -14.96 2.48 8.34
N THR A 7 -13.80 1.81 8.26
CA THR A 7 -13.64 0.48 8.90
C THR A 7 -12.17 0.06 9.01
N SER A 8 -11.66 0.06 10.25
CA SER A 8 -10.66 -0.88 10.82
C SER A 8 -9.23 -0.99 10.27
N ASP A 9 -8.86 -0.36 9.17
CA ASP A 9 -7.47 -0.30 8.72
C ASP A 9 -6.79 0.93 9.34
N GLY A 10 -5.67 0.73 10.05
CA GLY A 10 -4.93 1.81 10.72
C GLY A 10 -4.50 2.95 9.79
N LEU A 11 -4.14 4.09 10.39
CA LEU A 11 -3.75 5.33 9.72
C LEU A 11 -2.81 5.08 8.53
N SER A 12 -3.19 5.49 7.32
CA SER A 12 -2.33 5.41 6.12
C SER A 12 -1.30 6.55 6.10
N LEU A 13 -0.18 6.38 5.38
CA LEU A 13 0.85 7.43 5.25
C LEU A 13 0.31 8.70 4.58
N ASP A 14 -0.53 8.53 3.56
CA ASP A 14 -1.13 9.66 2.84
C ASP A 14 -2.10 10.44 3.76
N GLU A 15 -2.82 9.73 4.62
CA GLU A 15 -3.72 10.33 5.61
C GLU A 15 -2.93 11.01 6.73
N ALA A 16 -1.84 10.39 7.20
CA ALA A 16 -0.92 10.98 8.17
C ALA A 16 -0.33 12.30 7.64
N ALA A 17 0.13 12.32 6.39
CA ALA A 17 0.65 13.52 5.75
C ALA A 17 -0.42 14.62 5.65
N ALA A 18 -1.64 14.26 5.26
CA ALA A 18 -2.75 15.21 5.21
C ALA A 18 -3.06 15.79 6.59
N ILE A 19 -3.19 14.95 7.63
CA ILE A 19 -3.49 15.39 9.00
C ILE A 19 -2.39 16.31 9.53
N ALA A 20 -1.12 15.96 9.32
CA ALA A 20 0.01 16.78 9.76
C ALA A 20 0.04 18.15 9.07
N GLU A 21 -0.27 18.20 7.77
CA GLU A 21 -0.33 19.47 7.04
C GLU A 21 -1.51 20.34 7.51
N HIS A 22 -2.69 19.74 7.73
CA HIS A 22 -3.84 20.50 8.25
C HIS A 22 -3.59 21.04 9.66
N ALA A 23 -2.85 20.30 10.50
CA ALA A 23 -2.40 20.79 11.81
C ALA A 23 -1.43 21.96 11.67
N ARG A 24 -0.46 21.86 10.74
CA ARG A 24 0.52 22.92 10.47
C ARG A 24 -0.11 24.20 9.92
N GLU A 25 -1.15 24.05 9.10
CA GLU A 25 -1.96 25.15 8.59
C GLU A 25 -2.92 25.74 9.64
N GLY A 26 -2.95 25.20 10.87
CA GLY A 26 -3.81 25.68 11.94
C GLY A 26 -5.30 25.43 11.72
N ARG A 27 -5.66 24.51 10.82
CA ARG A 27 -7.06 24.18 10.48
C ARG A 27 -7.71 23.18 11.43
N LEU A 28 -6.93 22.61 12.35
CA LEU A 28 -7.39 21.62 13.32
C LEU A 28 -7.49 22.26 14.71
N ASP A 29 -8.57 21.95 15.41
CA ASP A 29 -8.75 22.34 16.80
C ASP A 29 -7.85 21.49 17.70
N MET A 30 -6.75 22.08 18.16
CA MET A 30 -5.75 21.41 19.00
C MET A 30 -6.12 21.41 20.49
N ASP A 31 -7.22 22.06 20.88
CA ASP A 31 -7.73 21.99 22.25
C ASP A 31 -8.43 20.65 22.50
N ASP A 32 -8.97 20.02 21.45
CA ASP A 32 -9.52 18.68 21.51
C ASP A 32 -8.40 17.62 21.73
N PRO A 33 -8.45 16.86 22.85
CA PRO A 33 -7.47 15.81 23.13
C PRO A 33 -7.43 14.69 22.09
N GLN A 34 -8.53 14.39 21.40
CA GLN A 34 -8.58 13.35 20.36
C GLN A 34 -7.83 13.81 19.11
N ILE A 35 -8.02 15.07 18.69
CA ILE A 35 -7.32 15.66 17.53
C ILE A 35 -5.82 15.71 17.79
N ARG A 36 -5.39 16.10 19.00
CA ARG A 36 -3.96 16.08 19.37
C ARG A 36 -3.35 14.68 19.26
N GLN A 37 -4.07 13.64 19.67
CA GLN A 37 -3.57 12.27 19.56
C GLN A 37 -3.43 11.83 18.11
N LEU A 38 -4.42 12.13 17.27
CA LEU A 38 -4.39 11.85 15.82
C LEU A 38 -3.20 12.54 15.13
N VAL A 39 -2.98 13.82 15.41
CA VAL A 39 -1.84 14.58 14.87
C VAL A 39 -0.51 14.01 15.37
N GLY A 40 -0.44 13.60 16.63
CA GLY A 40 0.75 12.97 17.21
C GLY A 40 1.12 11.64 16.54
N GLU A 41 0.13 10.77 16.30
CA GLU A 41 0.34 9.50 15.61
C GLU A 41 0.76 9.72 14.15
N ALA A 42 0.10 10.66 13.46
CA ALA A 42 0.44 11.05 12.09
C ALA A 42 1.88 11.54 11.98
N ASN A 43 2.30 12.44 12.87
CA ASN A 43 3.65 13.01 12.86
C ASN A 43 4.70 11.93 13.17
N ARG A 44 4.42 11.02 14.11
CA ARG A 44 5.29 9.88 14.43
C ARG A 44 5.45 8.93 13.24
N MET A 45 4.36 8.65 12.52
CA MET A 45 4.38 7.81 11.32
C MET A 45 5.20 8.44 10.20
N MET A 46 5.08 9.77 10.00
CA MET A 46 5.89 10.51 9.03
C MET A 46 7.38 10.48 9.38
N VAL A 47 7.74 10.79 10.63
CA VAL A 47 9.14 10.78 11.09
C VAL A 47 9.75 9.38 10.94
N ARG A 48 9.01 8.33 11.33
CA ARG A 48 9.46 6.94 11.15
C ARG A 48 9.71 6.62 9.67
N THR A 49 8.80 7.02 8.79
CA THR A 49 8.93 6.77 7.35
C THR A 49 10.12 7.52 6.75
N GLN A 50 10.35 8.78 7.14
CA GLN A 50 11.49 9.58 6.67
C GLN A 50 12.83 9.04 7.17
N MET A 51 12.90 8.58 8.43
CA MET A 51 14.13 8.08 9.04
C MET A 51 14.52 6.68 8.57
N TRP A 52 13.54 5.81 8.31
CA TRP A 52 13.79 4.40 7.98
C TRP A 52 13.52 4.05 6.51
N GLY A 53 12.97 4.96 5.70
CA GLY A 53 12.62 4.71 4.29
C GLY A 53 11.51 3.67 4.08
N GLU A 54 11.04 3.04 5.16
CA GLU A 54 9.98 2.05 5.15
C GLU A 54 8.64 2.75 5.00
N GLN A 55 8.23 2.95 3.75
CA GLN A 55 6.83 3.26 3.46
C GLN A 55 5.97 2.11 4.01
N PRO A 56 5.10 2.37 5.01
CA PRO A 56 4.19 1.36 5.49
C PRO A 56 3.37 0.84 4.30
N ALA A 57 3.23 -0.48 4.25
CA ALA A 57 2.62 -1.16 3.11
C ALA A 57 1.15 -0.77 2.99
N THR A 58 0.87 0.30 2.24
CA THR A 58 -0.50 0.69 1.89
C THR A 58 -1.20 -0.50 1.23
N PRO A 59 -2.47 -0.78 1.55
CA PRO A 59 -3.17 -1.96 1.03
C PRO A 59 -3.19 -2.00 -0.51
N ARG A 60 -3.19 -0.84 -1.20
CA ARG A 60 -3.02 -0.74 -2.66
C ARG A 60 -1.69 -1.30 -3.18
N ARG A 61 -0.59 -1.21 -2.42
CA ARG A 61 0.72 -1.73 -2.84
C ARG A 61 0.81 -3.25 -2.71
N ARG A 62 0.07 -3.89 -1.79
CA ARG A 62 -0.06 -5.36 -1.74
C ARG A 62 -0.71 -5.91 -3.00
N TRP A 63 -1.73 -5.23 -3.54
CA TRP A 63 -2.39 -5.62 -4.78
C TRP A 63 -1.47 -5.46 -5.99
N LYS A 64 -0.69 -4.37 -6.06
CA LYS A 64 0.32 -4.18 -7.11
C LYS A 64 1.42 -5.26 -7.08
N ARG A 65 1.89 -5.65 -5.89
CA ARG A 65 2.87 -6.75 -5.75
C ARG A 65 2.29 -8.10 -6.16
N ARG A 66 1.03 -8.38 -5.79
CA ARG A 66 0.34 -9.60 -6.23
C ARG A 66 0.13 -9.63 -7.75
N GLY A 67 -0.29 -8.52 -8.35
CA GLY A 67 -0.42 -8.40 -9.80
C GLY A 67 0.91 -8.60 -10.53
N LEU A 68 2.00 -8.04 -10.02
CA LEU A 68 3.34 -8.24 -10.59
C LEU A 68 3.79 -9.71 -10.48
N ALA A 69 3.56 -10.36 -9.33
CA ALA A 69 3.88 -11.77 -9.13
C ALA A 69 3.06 -12.68 -10.05
N ILE A 70 1.76 -12.42 -10.21
CA ILE A 70 0.88 -13.16 -11.12
C ILE A 70 1.31 -12.96 -12.58
N GLY A 71 1.63 -11.71 -12.98
CA GLY A 71 2.13 -11.41 -14.33
C GLY A 71 3.45 -12.11 -14.62
N ALA A 72 4.40 -12.07 -13.67
CA ALA A 72 5.67 -12.79 -13.79
C ALA A 72 5.47 -14.31 -13.89
N ALA A 73 4.58 -14.87 -13.06
CA ALA A 73 4.25 -16.29 -13.12
C ALA A 73 3.59 -16.68 -14.45
N ALA A 74 2.72 -15.83 -15.00
CA ALA A 74 2.10 -16.07 -16.30
C ALA A 74 3.12 -16.08 -17.45
N ILE A 75 4.09 -15.14 -17.45
CA ILE A 75 5.16 -15.11 -18.45
C ILE A 75 6.00 -16.38 -18.37
N VAL A 76 6.37 -16.82 -17.16
CA VAL A 76 7.12 -18.06 -16.96
C VAL A 76 6.30 -19.26 -17.43
N ALA A 77 5.00 -19.32 -17.10
CA ALA A 77 4.13 -20.42 -17.54
C ALA A 77 4.02 -20.50 -19.07
N ILE A 78 3.90 -19.36 -19.77
CA ILE A 78 3.89 -19.31 -21.24
C ILE A 78 5.21 -19.86 -21.79
N TRP A 79 6.35 -19.47 -21.20
CA TRP A 79 7.66 -19.98 -21.59
C TRP A 79 7.79 -21.49 -21.39
N VAL A 80 7.37 -21.99 -20.23
CA VAL A 80 7.38 -23.42 -19.89
C VAL A 80 6.51 -24.20 -20.86
N ILE A 81 5.28 -23.75 -21.13
CA ILE A 81 4.37 -24.40 -22.07
C ILE A 81 4.90 -24.31 -23.50
N GLY A 82 5.48 -23.18 -23.92
CA GLY A 82 6.08 -23.04 -25.24
C GLY A 82 7.29 -23.96 -25.45
N LEU A 83 8.06 -24.23 -24.39
CA LEU A 83 9.23 -25.11 -24.44
C LEU A 83 8.85 -26.60 -24.34
N LEU A 84 7.96 -26.95 -23.41
CA LEU A 84 7.57 -28.33 -23.12
C LEU A 84 6.39 -28.82 -23.96
N GLY A 85 5.55 -27.92 -24.47
CA GLY A 85 4.39 -28.24 -25.31
C GLY A 85 4.77 -29.02 -26.57
N PRO A 86 5.77 -28.56 -27.37
CA PRO A 86 6.25 -29.31 -28.53
C PRO A 86 6.81 -30.68 -28.15
N LEU A 87 7.45 -30.79 -26.98
CA LEU A 87 8.01 -32.05 -26.50
C LEU A 87 6.90 -33.03 -26.10
N LEU A 88 5.89 -32.57 -25.36
CA LEU A 88 4.73 -33.36 -24.95
C LEU A 88 3.88 -33.82 -26.14
N LEU A 89 3.64 -32.93 -27.11
CA LEU A 89 2.99 -33.28 -28.38
C LEU A 89 3.76 -34.35 -29.15
N ARG A 90 5.09 -34.32 -29.10
CA ARG A 90 5.95 -35.31 -29.75
C ARG A 90 6.00 -36.65 -29.01
N LEU A 91 5.79 -36.64 -27.68
CA LEU A 91 5.69 -37.82 -26.84
C LEU A 91 4.29 -38.48 -26.86
N GLY A 92 3.30 -37.87 -27.51
CA GLY A 92 1.99 -38.49 -27.74
C GLY A 92 1.12 -38.62 -26.49
N VAL A 93 1.25 -37.68 -25.54
CA VAL A 93 0.29 -37.47 -24.45
C VAL A 93 -0.86 -36.60 -24.95
#